data_AF-E2SRY4-F1
#
_entry.id   AF-E2SRY4-F1
#
_cell.length_a   1.000
_cell.length_b   1.000
_cell.length_c   1.000
_cell.angle_alpha   90.00
_cell.angle_beta   90.00
_cell.angle_gamma   90.00
#
_symmetry.space_group_name_H-M   'P 1'
#
loop_
_entity.id
_entity.type
_entity.pdbx_description
1 polymer ?
#
loop_
_entity_poly.entity_id
_entity_poly.type
_entity_poly.pdbx_seq_one_letter_code
_entity_poly.pdbx_strand_id
1 'polypeptide(L)' 'KEVRENIESDEGKKIMTQRSIQAEGVFANLKQDYGYTRLRRRGESGVKEEIFLAAIGYNIRKYHKHKHRQKEEKLPQA' A
#
# COMPACT_ATOMS: atom_id res chain seq x y z
N LYS A 1 -21.21 9.83 15.90
CA LYS A 1 -22.37 8.95 15.59
C LYS A 1 -22.26 8.46 14.15
N GLU A 2 -22.18 9.40 13.21
CA GLU A 2 -21.94 9.18 11.77
C GLU A 2 -20.77 8.24 11.42
N VAL A 3 -19.58 8.42 12.02
CA VAL A 3 -18.42 7.53 11.75
C VAL A 3 -18.71 6.07 12.06
N ARG A 4 -19.47 5.81 13.13
CA ARG A 4 -19.79 4.45 13.57
C ARG A 4 -20.82 3.83 12.63
N GLU A 5 -21.85 4.60 12.26
CA GLU A 5 -22.84 4.21 11.26
C GLU A 5 -22.20 3.90 9.90
N ASN A 6 -21.23 4.72 9.47
CA ASN A 6 -20.48 4.49 8.23
C ASN A 6 -19.66 3.20 8.26
N ILE A 7 -18.98 2.89 9.38
CA ILE A 7 -18.20 1.65 9.53
C ILE A 7 -19.11 0.42 9.62
N GLU A 8 -20.26 0.54 10.30
CA GLU A 8 -21.21 -0.55 10.51
C GLU A 8 -22.07 -0.87 9.29
N SER A 9 -22.17 0.07 8.33
CA SER A 9 -22.78 -0.16 7.03
C SER A 9 -22.09 -1.30 6.25
N ASP A 10 -22.82 -1.97 5.37
CA ASP A 10 -22.27 -3.07 4.56
C ASP A 10 -21.16 -2.60 3.62
N GLU A 11 -21.27 -1.38 3.10
CA GLU A 11 -20.22 -0.75 2.30
C GLU A 11 -18.98 -0.45 3.16
N GLY A 12 -19.17 0.12 4.36
CA GLY A 12 -18.10 0.37 5.31
C GLY A 12 -17.33 -0.90 5.68
N LYS A 13 -18.04 -1.98 6.00
CA LYS A 13 -17.42 -3.29 6.27
C LYS A 13 -16.57 -3.78 5.10
N LYS A 14 -17.09 -3.69 3.86
CA LYS A 14 -16.34 -4.08 2.65
C LYS A 14 -15.06 -3.26 2.49
N ILE A 15 -15.14 -1.94 2.64
CA ILE A 15 -13.98 -1.04 2.55
C ILE A 15 -12.96 -1.39 3.64
N MET A 16 -13.39 -1.66 4.86
CA MET A 16 -12.51 -2.04 5.97
C MET A 16 -11.79 -3.36 5.71
N THR A 17 -12.50 -4.38 5.23
CA THR A 17 -11.88 -5.65 4.79
C THR A 17 -10.85 -5.39 3.70
N GLN A 18 -11.19 -4.59 2.69
CA GLN A 18 -10.28 -4.32 1.58
C GLN A 18 -9.05 -3.50 2.02
N ARG A 19 -9.20 -2.58 2.97
CA ARG A 19 -8.07 -1.87 3.60
C ARG A 19 -7.12 -2.83 4.31
N SER A 20 -7.67 -3.80 5.06
CA SER A 20 -6.86 -4.82 5.73
C SER A 20 -6.05 -5.65 4.71
N ILE A 21 -6.71 -6.13 3.65
CA ILE A 21 -6.05 -6.90 2.58
C ILE A 21 -4.94 -6.08 1.90
N GLN A 22 -5.21 -4.80 1.60
CA GLN A 22 -4.20 -3.93 0.99
C GLN A 22 -3.01 -3.70 1.92
N ALA A 23 -3.24 -3.45 3.21
CA ALA A 23 -2.18 -3.24 4.19
C ALA A 23 -1.29 -4.49 4.31
N GLU A 24 -1.89 -5.68 4.43
CA GLU A 24 -1.16 -6.95 4.48
C GLU A 24 -0.32 -7.16 3.21
N GLY A 25 -0.92 -6.93 2.03
CA GLY A 25 -0.22 -7.04 0.76
C GLY A 25 0.99 -6.11 0.67
N VAL A 26 0.89 -4.87 1.17
CA VAL A 26 2.03 -3.94 1.24
C VAL A 26 3.14 -4.50 2.13
N PHE A 27 2.81 -4.99 3.32
CA PHE A 27 3.81 -5.57 4.22
C PHE A 27 4.46 -6.84 3.66
N ALA A 28 3.70 -7.68 2.96
CA ALA A 28 4.23 -8.85 2.27
C ALA A 28 5.26 -8.45 1.20
N ASN A 29 4.93 -7.48 0.34
CA ASN A 29 5.85 -6.94 -0.66
C ASN A 29 7.13 -6.37 -0.01
N LEU A 30 6.98 -5.55 1.04
CA LEU A 30 8.13 -4.95 1.71
C LEU A 30 9.05 -6.03 2.30
N LYS A 31 8.50 -7.00 3.03
CA LYS A 31 9.28 -8.00 3.75
C LYS A 31 9.86 -9.08 2.83
N GLN A 32 9.04 -9.69 1.99
CA GLN A 32 9.41 -10.85 1.18
C GLN A 32 10.04 -10.41 -0.14
N ASP A 33 9.33 -9.58 -0.91
CA ASP A 33 9.80 -9.24 -2.26
C ASP A 33 10.99 -8.26 -2.23
N TYR A 34 10.99 -7.31 -1.29
CA TYR A 34 12.03 -6.26 -1.21
C TYR A 34 13.09 -6.56 -0.15
N GLY A 35 12.94 -7.64 0.62
CA GLY A 35 13.87 -8.01 1.69
C GLY A 35 13.93 -6.99 2.85
N TYR A 36 12.96 -6.08 2.95
CA TYR A 36 12.90 -5.04 3.97
C TYR A 36 12.28 -5.59 5.25
N THR A 37 13.06 -6.38 5.99
CA THR A 37 12.62 -7.10 7.20
C THR A 37 13.01 -6.41 8.50
N ARG A 38 13.94 -5.44 8.46
CA ARG A 38 14.47 -4.74 9.63
C ARG A 38 14.77 -3.28 9.32
N LEU A 39 14.39 -2.41 10.26
CA LEU A 39 14.79 -1.00 10.29
C LEU A 39 16.29 -0.88 10.58
N ARG A 40 17.01 -0.08 9.81
CA ARG A 40 18.46 0.13 9.99
C ARG A 40 18.79 1.34 10.84
N ARG A 41 17.90 2.33 10.88
CA ARG A 41 18.07 3.56 11.65
C ARG A 41 17.65 3.38 13.10
N ARG A 42 18.24 4.20 13.98
CA ARG A 42 17.97 4.22 15.42
C ARG A 42 17.40 5.59 15.83
N GLY A 43 16.73 5.62 16.97
CA GLY A 43 16.01 6.80 17.44
C GLY A 43 14.68 7.01 16.72
N GLU A 44 13.72 7.65 17.39
CA GLU A 44 12.35 7.81 16.88
C GLU A 44 12.32 8.52 15.52
N SER A 45 13.01 9.65 15.39
CA SER A 45 13.09 10.40 14.13
C SER A 45 13.65 9.51 13.03
N GLY A 46 14.85 8.95 13.25
CA GLY A 46 15.54 8.10 12.29
C GLY A 46 14.70 6.93 11.78
N VAL A 47 13.94 6.28 12.67
CA VAL A 47 12.98 5.23 12.30
C VAL A 47 11.82 5.78 11.47
N LYS A 48 11.23 6.92 11.87
CA LYS A 48 10.12 7.55 11.14
C LYS A 48 10.51 7.87 9.71
N GLU A 49 11.64 8.53 9.46
CA GLU A 49 11.97 8.84 8.07
C GLU A 49 12.34 7.59 7.27
N GLU A 50 12.81 6.50 7.90
CA GLU A 50 13.07 5.24 7.19
C GLU A 50 11.78 4.62 6.68
N ILE A 51 10.76 4.57 7.54
CA ILE A 51 9.42 4.12 7.19
C ILE A 51 8.83 5.00 6.09
N PHE A 52 8.97 6.33 6.17
CA PHE A 52 8.46 7.23 5.14
C PHE A 52 9.15 7.02 3.79
N LEU A 53 10.48 6.86 3.76
CA LEU A 53 11.19 6.56 2.52
C LEU A 53 10.73 5.24 1.89
N ALA A 54 10.54 4.19 2.69
CA ALA A 54 10.03 2.91 2.21
C ALA A 54 8.61 3.05 1.63
N ALA A 55 7.73 3.80 2.31
CA ALA A 55 6.37 4.05 1.85
C ALA A 55 6.33 4.86 0.53
N ILE A 56 7.16 5.91 0.40
CA ILE A 56 7.29 6.70 -0.82
C ILE A 56 7.77 5.82 -1.97
N GLY A 57 8.83 5.03 -1.76
CA GLY A 57 9.36 4.10 -2.78
C GLY A 57 8.32 3.08 -3.25
N TYR A 58 7.55 2.52 -2.31
CA TYR A 58 6.44 1.62 -2.62
C TYR A 58 5.37 2.31 -3.49
N ASN A 59 4.95 3.52 -3.11
CA ASN A 59 3.92 4.27 -3.82
C ASN A 59 4.36 4.65 -5.25
N ILE A 60 5.61 5.08 -5.43
CA ILE A 60 6.17 5.37 -6.77
C ILE A 60 6.14 4.12 -7.64
N ARG A 61 6.59 2.97 -7.12
CA ARG A 61 6.57 1.70 -7.85
C ARG A 61 5.16 1.26 -8.20
N LYS A 62 4.20 1.40 -7.27
CA LYS A 62 2.77 1.10 -7.50
C LYS A 62 2.19 1.97 -8.60
N TYR A 63 2.45 3.28 -8.54
CA TYR A 63 2.00 4.23 -9.57
C TYR A 63 2.58 3.91 -10.95
N HIS A 64 3.89 3.65 -11.01
CA HIS A 64 4.56 3.26 -12.25
C HIS A 64 3.93 2.01 -12.87
N LYS A 65 3.73 0.94 -12.09
CA LYS A 65 3.06 -0.29 -12.56
C LYS A 65 1.65 -0.02 -13.06
N HIS A 66 0.89 0.81 -12.35
CA HIS A 66 -0.47 1.17 -12.76
C HIS A 66 -0.48 1.91 -14.11
N LYS A 67 0.41 2.87 -14.30
CA LYS A 67 0.54 3.62 -15.56
C LYS A 67 0.92 2.73 -16.74
N HIS A 68 1.79 1.74 -16.53
CA HIS A 68 2.15 0.79 -17.60
C HIS A 68 1.00 -0.13 -17.97
N ARG A 69 0.28 -0.68 -17.00
CA ARG A 69 -0.91 -1.49 -17.27
C ARG A 69 -1.97 -0.74 -18.07
N GLN A 70 -2.24 0.52 -17.71
CA GLN A 70 -3.15 1.37 -18.48
C GLN A 70 -2.69 1.64 -19.91
N LYS A 71 -1.38 1.59 -20.18
CA LYS A 71 -0.86 1.71 -21.55
C LYS A 71 -1.11 0.41 -22.31
N GLU A 72 -0.80 -0.73 -21.71
CA GLU A 72 -1.01 -2.07 -22.30
C GLU A 72 -2.49 -2.31 -22.64
N GLU A 73 -3.42 -1.96 -21.75
CA GLU A 73 -4.87 -2.07 -21.97
C GLU A 73 -5.39 -1.18 -23.12
N LYS A 74 -4.64 -0.14 -23.49
CA LYS A 74 -4.99 0.79 -24.59
C LYS A 74 -4.39 0.39 -25.94
N LEU A 75 -3.50 -0.60 -25.99
CA LEU A 75 -3.06 -1.15 -27.27
C LEU A 75 -4.17 -2.05 -27.84
N PRO A 76 -4.40 -2.04 -29.16
CA PRO A 76 -5.29 -3.01 -29.78
C PRO A 76 -4.79 -4.42 -29.44
N GLN A 77 -5.69 -5.28 -28.96
CA GLN A 77 -5.38 -6.69 -28.78
C GLN A 77 -5.07 -7.26 -30.16
N ALA A 78 -3.88 -7.83 -30.31
CA ALA A 78 -3.41 -8.45 -31.56
C ALA A 78 -4.20 -9.70 -31.91
#